data_AF-A0A9E5YH70-F1
#
_entry.id   AF-A0A9E5YH70-F1
#
_cell.length_a   1.000
_cell.length_b   1.000
_cell.length_c   1.000
_cell.angle_alpha   90.00
_cell.angle_beta   90.00
_cell.angle_gamma   90.00
#
_symmetry.space_group_name_H-M   'P 1'
#
loop_
_entity.id
_entity.type
_entity.pdbx_description
1 polymer ?
#
loop_
_entity_poly.entity_id
_entity_poly.type
_entity_poly.pdbx_seq_one_letter_code
_entity_poly.pdbx_strand_id
1 'polypeptide(L)'
;MAEIGIKVGDTFVCRWGHIDQIVDFYKVIKATDKTVVIKKLKNKVVKKLRRNGPAGSNLVRPGKGFKEGNNPEMRKRIQDDGSLRITGYSYARKWDGKPVEEVFGYY
;
A
#
# COMPACT_ATOMS: atom_id res chain seq x y z
N MET A 1 -6.61 9.93 23.55
CA MET A 1 -5.64 9.46 22.54
C MET A 1 -6.27 8.24 21.89
N ALA A 2 -6.54 8.28 20.59
CA ALA A 2 -7.12 7.11 19.92
C ALA A 2 -6.03 6.04 19.84
N GLU A 3 -6.25 4.90 20.48
CA GLU A 3 -5.41 3.73 20.29
C GLU A 3 -5.37 3.43 18.79
N ILE A 4 -4.21 3.55 18.17
CA ILE A 4 -4.04 3.21 16.76
C ILE A 4 -4.05 1.67 16.69
N GLY A 5 -5.24 1.10 16.79
CA GLY A 5 -5.52 -0.33 16.84
C GLY A 5 -5.25 -0.98 15.49
N ILE A 6 -3.97 -1.13 15.14
CA ILE A 6 -3.54 -1.89 13.97
C ILE A 6 -3.53 -3.37 14.37
N LYS A 7 -4.32 -4.16 13.65
CA LYS A 7 -4.46 -5.60 13.90
C LYS A 7 -3.94 -6.42 12.73
N VAL A 8 -3.64 -7.68 13.01
CA VAL A 8 -3.31 -8.66 11.97
C VAL A 8 -4.46 -8.75 10.98
N GLY A 9 -4.13 -8.73 9.70
CA GLY A 9 -5.11 -8.71 8.60
C GLY A 9 -5.42 -7.32 8.06
N ASP A 10 -5.10 -6.24 8.78
CA ASP A 10 -5.22 -4.88 8.25
C ASP A 10 -4.36 -4.73 6.98
N THR A 11 -4.87 -3.92 6.05
CA THR A 11 -4.16 -3.59 4.81
C THR A 11 -3.75 -2.13 4.85
N PHE A 12 -2.52 -1.89 4.44
CA PHE A 12 -1.95 -0.57 4.26
C PHE A 12 -1.71 -0.33 2.77
N VAL A 13 -1.80 0.92 2.36
CA VAL A 13 -1.49 1.38 1.03
C VAL A 13 -0.39 2.43 1.09
N CYS A 14 0.66 2.24 0.29
CA CYS A 14 1.73 3.20 0.07
C CYS A 14 1.60 3.72 -1.36
N ARG A 15 1.63 5.04 -1.54
CA ARG A 15 1.83 5.65 -2.85
C ARG A 15 3.25 6.17 -2.92
N TRP A 16 3.89 6.01 -4.07
CA TRP A 16 5.25 6.46 -4.29
C TRP A 16 5.52 6.70 -5.78
N GLY A 17 6.68 7.28 -6.08
CA GLY A 17 7.03 7.78 -7.40
C GLY A 17 7.00 9.30 -7.44
N HIS A 18 7.49 9.89 -8.52
CA HIS A 18 7.68 11.34 -8.64
C HIS A 18 6.39 12.15 -8.44
N ILE A 19 5.25 11.54 -8.77
CA ILE A 19 3.91 12.14 -8.64
C ILE A 19 2.90 11.16 -7.99
N ASP A 20 3.37 10.29 -7.09
CA ASP A 20 2.52 9.27 -6.43
C ASP A 20 1.85 8.28 -7.40
N GLN A 21 2.52 8.02 -8.52
CA GLN A 21 1.99 7.23 -9.63
C GLN A 21 1.90 5.73 -9.32
N ILE A 22 2.77 5.20 -8.45
CA ILE A 22 2.84 3.78 -8.12
C ILE A 22 2.16 3.54 -6.78
N VAL A 23 1.30 2.51 -6.74
CA VAL A 23 0.57 2.12 -5.53
C VAL A 23 1.04 0.75 -5.11
N ASP A 24 1.34 0.56 -3.83
CA ASP A 24 1.67 -0.74 -3.27
C ASP A 24 0.82 -1.03 -2.05
N PHE A 25 0.26 -2.24 -2.01
CA PHE A 25 -0.53 -2.71 -0.86
C PHE A 25 0.32 -3.63 0.02
N TYR A 26 0.16 -3.50 1.33
CA TYR A 26 0.84 -4.28 2.34
C TYR A 26 -0.16 -4.83 3.34
N LYS A 27 -0.09 -6.12 3.65
CA LYS A 27 -0.93 -6.75 4.68
C LYS A 27 -0.14 -6.94 5.96
N VAL A 28 -0.75 -6.60 7.10
CA VAL A 28 -0.20 -6.91 8.42
C VAL A 28 -0.36 -8.41 8.67
N ILE A 29 0.76 -9.08 8.90
CA ILE A 29 0.82 -10.51 9.22
C ILE A 29 1.13 -10.76 10.70
N LYS A 30 1.77 -9.80 11.38
CA LYS A 30 1.95 -9.78 12.84
C LYS A 30 1.82 -8.34 13.33
N ALA A 31 1.24 -8.14 14.50
CA ALA A 31 1.10 -6.84 15.13
C ALA A 31 1.46 -6.93 16.62
N THR A 32 2.13 -5.90 17.12
CA THR A 32 2.37 -5.62 18.53
C THR A 32 1.95 -4.18 18.82
N ASP A 33 1.98 -3.77 20.09
CA ASP A 33 1.60 -2.43 20.54
C ASP A 33 2.25 -1.27 19.73
N LYS A 34 3.52 -1.42 19.34
CA LYS A 34 4.30 -0.36 18.67
C LYS A 34 4.85 -0.75 17.31
N THR A 35 4.73 -2.03 16.93
CA THR A 35 5.41 -2.56 15.75
C THR A 35 4.50 -3.51 15.00
N VAL A 36 4.60 -3.51 13.69
CA VAL A 36 3.90 -4.44 12.81
C VAL A 36 4.88 -5.11 11.87
N VAL A 37 4.56 -6.34 11.49
CA VAL A 37 5.22 -7.03 10.40
C VAL A 37 4.25 -7.04 9.24
N ILE A 38 4.69 -6.46 8.13
CA ILE A 38 3.89 -6.32 6.91
C ILE A 38 4.51 -7.12 5.77
N LYS A 39 3.66 -7.57 4.85
CA LYS A 39 4.06 -8.27 3.63
C LYS A 39 3.31 -7.70 2.45
N LYS A 40 4.02 -7.43 1.35
CA LYS A 40 3.44 -6.80 0.17
C LYS A 40 2.49 -7.73 -0.58
N LEU A 41 1.31 -7.22 -0.90
CA LEU A 41 0.24 -7.92 -1.62
C LEU A 41 0.41 -7.77 -3.14
N LYS A 42 -0.24 -8.65 -3.91
CA LYS A 42 -0.44 -8.45 -5.35
C LYS A 42 -1.41 -7.29 -5.54
N ASN A 43 -1.17 -6.44 -6.53
CA ASN A 43 -2.14 -5.45 -6.95
C ASN A 43 -3.13 -6.11 -7.91
N LYS A 44 -4.42 -5.87 -7.73
CA LYS A 44 -5.47 -6.26 -8.67
C LYS A 44 -6.04 -5.00 -9.31
N VAL A 45 -5.90 -4.90 -10.63
CA VAL A 45 -6.54 -3.83 -11.41
C VAL A 45 -8.04 -4.11 -11.49
N VAL A 46 -8.84 -3.20 -10.94
CA VAL A 46 -10.30 -3.23 -10.95
C VAL A 46 -10.85 -2.59 -12.22
N LYS A 47 -10.27 -1.46 -12.62
CA LYS A 47 -10.70 -0.72 -13.82
C LYS A 47 -9.50 -0.03 -14.44
N LYS A 48 -9.37 -0.15 -15.76
CA LYS A 48 -8.39 0.61 -16.54
C LYS A 48 -9.07 1.89 -17.02
N LEU A 49 -8.60 3.03 -16.54
CA LEU A 49 -8.99 4.35 -17.01
C LEU A 49 -7.95 4.75 -18.07
N ARG A 50 -8.13 4.24 -19.30
CA ARG A 50 -7.38 4.75 -20.44
C ARG A 50 -7.82 6.20 -20.67
N ARG A 51 -6.89 7.15 -20.57
CA ARG A 51 -7.03 8.43 -21.27
C ARG A 51 -6.53 8.21 -22.70
N ASN A 52 -7.07 8.96 -23.66
CA ASN A 52 -6.53 9.00 -25.01
C ASN A 52 -5.10 9.58 -24.95
N GLY A 53 -4.08 8.71 -24.96
CA GLY A 53 -2.66 9.08 -24.86
C GLY A 53 -1.79 7.96 -24.27
N PRO A 54 -0.45 8.16 -24.18
CA PRO A 54 0.47 7.20 -23.54
C PRO A 54 0.33 7.17 -22.02
N ALA A 55 -0.29 8.19 -21.43
CA ALA A 55 -0.63 8.28 -20.02
C ALA A 55 -1.99 7.63 -19.73
N GLY A 56 -2.05 6.81 -18.69
CA GLY A 56 -3.28 6.18 -18.22
C GLY A 56 -3.35 6.13 -16.70
N SER A 57 -4.53 5.86 -16.16
CA SER A 57 -4.70 5.51 -14.76
C SER A 57 -5.42 4.17 -14.61
N ASN A 58 -5.11 3.46 -13.54
CA ASN A 58 -5.73 2.20 -13.17
C ASN A 58 -6.29 2.34 -11.77
N LEU A 59 -7.53 1.90 -11.57
CA LEU A 59 -8.05 1.68 -10.24
C LEU A 59 -7.54 0.32 -9.75
N VAL A 60 -6.67 0.33 -8.74
CA VAL A 60 -6.09 -0.87 -8.14
C VAL A 60 -6.65 -1.14 -6.75
N ARG A 61 -6.71 -2.42 -6.39
CA ARG A 61 -7.08 -2.92 -5.06
C ARG A 61 -6.06 -3.96 -4.59
N PRO A 62 -5.95 -4.21 -3.28
CA PRO A 62 -5.21 -5.36 -2.78
C PRO A 62 -5.82 -6.66 -3.32
N GLY A 63 -4.99 -7.48 -3.95
CA GLY A 63 -5.36 -8.82 -4.38
C GLY A 63 -5.48 -9.78 -3.20
N LYS A 64 -6.13 -10.93 -3.42
CA LYS A 64 -6.29 -11.98 -2.40
C LYS A 64 -4.98 -12.65 -1.97
N GLY A 65 -3.89 -12.48 -2.73
CA GLY A 65 -2.60 -13.14 -2.49
C GLY A 65 -1.44 -12.18 -2.24
N PHE A 66 -0.38 -12.71 -1.62
CA PHE A 66 0.91 -12.03 -1.51
C PHE A 66 1.62 -12.01 -2.86
N LYS A 67 2.41 -10.97 -3.12
CA LYS A 67 3.22 -10.90 -4.35
C LYS A 67 4.25 -12.03 -4.32
N GLU A 68 4.21 -12.90 -5.34
CA GLU A 68 5.22 -13.94 -5.56
C GLU A 68 6.55 -13.29 -5.95
N GLY A 69 7.65 -13.83 -5.41
CA GLY A 69 9.00 -13.29 -5.57
C GLY A 69 9.66 -12.93 -4.23
N ASN A 70 10.87 -12.37 -4.30
CA ASN A 70 11.69 -11.93 -3.16
C ASN A 70 11.03 -10.74 -2.44
N ASN A 71 10.01 -11.05 -1.65
CA ASN A 71 9.14 -10.07 -1.02
C ASN A 71 9.19 -10.30 0.51
N PRO A 72 10.32 -9.90 1.15
CA PRO A 72 10.59 -10.22 2.54
C PRO A 72 9.56 -9.58 3.46
N GLU A 73 9.34 -10.22 4.60
CA GLU A 73 8.54 -9.67 5.68
C GLU A 73 9.24 -8.41 6.22
N MET A 74 8.54 -7.28 6.23
CA MET A 74 9.09 -6.01 6.67
C MET A 74 8.56 -5.69 8.06
N ARG A 75 9.46 -5.59 9.05
CA ARG A 75 9.11 -5.13 10.40
C ARG A 75 9.18 -3.60 10.44
N LYS A 76 8.06 -2.95 10.75
CA LYS A 76 7.87 -1.49 10.75
C LYS A 76 7.28 -1.00 12.05
N ARG A 77 7.78 0.13 12.55
CA ARG A 77 7.23 0.81 13.72
C ARG A 77 5.99 1.62 13.33
N ILE A 78 4.99 1.60 14.18
CA ILE A 78 3.79 2.43 14.06
C ILE A 78 4.17 3.86 14.46
N GLN A 79 3.89 4.82 13.58
CA GLN A 79 4.09 6.25 13.87
C GLN A 79 2.92 6.80 14.70
N ASP A 80 3.09 7.98 15.30
CA ASP A 80 2.08 8.64 16.14
C ASP A 80 0.76 8.95 15.38
N ASP A 81 0.85 9.12 14.06
CA ASP A 81 -0.27 9.32 13.13
C ASP A 81 -0.92 7.98 12.65
N GLY A 82 -0.38 6.84 13.08
CA GLY A 82 -0.84 5.52 12.65
C GLY A 82 -0.39 5.11 11.24
N SER A 83 0.50 5.91 10.65
CA SER A 83 1.18 5.60 9.39
C SER A 83 2.40 4.71 9.60
N LEU A 84 2.76 3.95 8.56
CA LEU A 84 3.91 3.05 8.54
C LEU A 84 4.95 3.57 7.56
N ARG A 85 6.17 3.81 8.03
CA ARG A 85 7.27 4.23 7.15
C ARG A 85 7.82 3.05 6.35
N ILE A 86 7.52 2.97 5.06
CA ILE A 86 8.00 1.89 4.19
C ILE A 86 9.44 2.13 3.78
N THR A 87 9.74 3.32 3.27
CA THR A 87 11.09 3.74 2.84
C THR A 87 11.47 5.06 3.52
N GLY A 88 12.67 5.58 3.24
CA GLY A 88 13.07 6.92 3.69
C GLY A 88 12.06 8.02 3.31
N TYR A 89 11.39 7.88 2.16
CA TYR A 89 10.54 8.91 1.57
C TYR A 89 9.09 8.48 1.37
N SER A 90 8.72 7.26 1.75
CA SER A 90 7.40 6.70 1.45
C SER A 90 6.71 6.20 2.71
N TYR A 91 5.45 6.63 2.87
CA TYR A 91 4.61 6.30 4.01
C TYR A 91 3.38 5.53 3.55
N ALA A 92 3.10 4.44 4.24
CA ALA A 92 1.91 3.64 4.08
C ALA A 92 0.84 4.10 5.08
N ARG A 93 -0.40 4.24 4.63
CA ARG A 93 -1.57 4.53 5.47
C ARG A 93 -2.55 3.37 5.45
N LYS A 94 -3.39 3.27 6.47
CA LYS A 94 -4.44 2.25 6.54
C LYS A 94 -5.35 2.38 5.32
N TRP A 95 -5.62 1.26 4.65
CA TRP A 95 -6.42 1.23 3.45
C TRP A 95 -7.91 1.25 3.81
N ASP A 96 -8.66 2.21 3.26
CA ASP A 96 -10.09 2.46 3.52
C ASP A 96 -11.05 1.50 2.79
N GLY A 97 -10.54 0.46 2.11
CA GLY A 97 -11.37 -0.45 1.30
C GLY A 97 -11.76 0.10 -0.10
N LYS A 98 -11.48 1.37 -0.36
CA LYS A 98 -11.74 2.03 -1.65
C LYS A 98 -10.64 1.72 -2.67
N PRO A 99 -10.98 1.52 -3.96
CA PRO A 99 -9.96 1.38 -4.99
C PRO A 99 -9.10 2.64 -5.04
N VAL A 100 -7.80 2.45 -5.25
CA VAL A 100 -6.82 3.55 -5.30
C VAL A 100 -6.41 3.76 -6.74
N GLU A 101 -6.31 5.02 -7.16
CA GLU A 101 -5.81 5.35 -8.48
C GLU A 101 -4.28 5.21 -8.52
N GLU A 102 -3.81 4.40 -9.46
CA GLU A 102 -2.42 4.22 -9.85
C GLU A 102 -2.26 4.84 -11.24
N VAL A 103 -1.34 5.78 -11.39
CA VAL A 103 -1.11 6.48 -12.66
C VAL A 103 0.13 5.86 -13.32
N PHE A 104 0.11 5.70 -14.64
CA PHE A 104 1.26 5.20 -15.39
C PHE A 104 1.43 5.97 -16.69
N GLY A 105 2.68 6.09 -17.17
CA GLY A 105 2.96 6.68 -18.47
C GLY A 105 3.17 8.21 -18.49
N TYR A 106 3.62 8.80 -17.39
CA TYR A 106 4.32 10.10 -17.45
C TYR A 106 5.75 9.83 -17.93
N TYR A 107 5.99 10.05 -19.22
CA TYR A 107 7.33 10.12 -19.85
C TYR A 107 7.55 11.55 -20.31
#